data_AF-A0A126ZIK4-F1
#
_entry.id   AF-A0A126ZIK4-F1
#
_cell.length_a   1.000
_cell.length_b   1.000
_cell.length_c   1.000
_cell.angle_alpha   90.00
_cell.angle_beta   90.00
_cell.angle_gamma   90.00
#
_symmetry.space_group_name_H-M   'P 1'
#
loop_
_entity.id
_entity.type
_entity.pdbx_description
1 polymer ?
#
loop_
_entity_poly.entity_id
_entity_poly.type
_entity_poly.pdbx_seq_one_letter_code
_entity_poly.pdbx_strand_id
1 'polypeptide(L)'
;MNAPTMPGVEAGVWGMQVNVAFTGLGGTRYHADLFRQGDWVARIAMAQASPNHAAAERILSERCRDWIARHEERERTGDTSFQILRD
;
A
#
# COMPACT_ATOMS: atom_id res chain seq x y z
N MET A 1 -1.61 -12.95 26.42
CA MET A 1 -1.25 -12.14 25.22
C MET A 1 -2.49 -12.09 24.35
N ASN A 2 -3.16 -10.94 24.26
CA ASN A 2 -4.40 -10.81 23.50
C ASN A 2 -4.07 -10.33 22.08
N ALA A 3 -4.37 -11.15 21.08
CA ALA A 3 -4.40 -10.71 19.70
C ALA A 3 -5.61 -9.77 19.51
N PRO A 4 -5.47 -8.62 18.84
CA PRO A 4 -6.62 -7.77 18.57
C PRO A 4 -7.55 -8.45 17.56
N THR A 5 -8.80 -8.64 17.96
CA THR A 5 -9.87 -9.14 17.09
C THR A 5 -10.26 -8.02 16.11
N MET A 6 -10.01 -8.20 14.81
CA MET A 6 -10.52 -7.28 13.78
C MET A 6 -12.00 -7.62 13.50
N PRO A 7 -12.92 -6.65 13.61
CA PRO A 7 -14.33 -6.90 13.33
C PRO A 7 -14.56 -7.00 11.82
N GLY A 8 -15.18 -8.12 11.40
CA GLY A 8 -16.01 -8.27 10.21
C GLY A 8 -15.48 -7.69 8.90
N VAL A 9 -14.91 -8.54 8.06
CA VAL A 9 -14.52 -8.18 6.70
C VAL A 9 -15.11 -9.20 5.71
N GLU A 10 -16.15 -8.80 4.97
CA GLU A 10 -16.37 -9.35 3.61
C GLU A 10 -15.62 -8.52 2.55
N ALA A 11 -14.61 -7.73 2.92
CA ALA A 11 -13.95 -6.72 2.09
C ALA A 11 -12.42 -6.62 2.34
N GLY A 12 -11.58 -7.54 1.84
CA GLY A 12 -10.20 -7.61 2.38
C GLY A 12 -9.14 -8.30 1.55
N VAL A 13 -8.90 -7.88 0.31
CA VAL A 13 -7.69 -8.32 -0.44
C VAL A 13 -6.47 -7.52 -0.01
N TRP A 14 -6.61 -6.21 0.19
CA TRP A 14 -5.49 -5.30 0.45
C TRP A 14 -5.47 -4.81 1.91
N GLY A 15 -4.30 -4.82 2.52
CA GLY A 15 -4.03 -4.27 3.85
C GLY A 15 -2.95 -3.18 3.79
N MET A 16 -2.96 -2.27 4.76
CA MET A 16 -1.98 -1.19 4.87
C MET A 16 -1.56 -1.01 6.33
N GLN A 17 -0.26 -0.83 6.56
CA GLN A 17 0.29 -0.44 7.87
C GLN A 17 1.17 0.81 7.74
N VAL A 18 0.87 1.85 8.52
CA VAL A 18 1.62 3.12 8.51
C VAL A 18 2.62 3.17 9.65
N ASN A 19 3.91 3.33 9.31
CA ASN A 19 5.02 3.35 10.25
C ASN A 19 5.88 4.60 10.07
N VAL A 20 6.64 4.96 11.10
CA VAL A 20 7.65 6.02 11.04
C VAL A 20 8.84 5.53 10.23
N ALA A 21 9.22 6.29 9.20
CA ALA A 21 10.42 6.05 8.42
C ALA A 21 11.65 6.72 9.06
N PHE A 22 11.48 7.97 9.52
CA PHE A 22 12.55 8.77 10.10
C PHE A 22 11.98 9.89 10.96
N THR A 23 12.60 10.17 12.10
CA THR A 23 12.28 11.34 12.94
C THR A 23 13.54 12.17 13.12
N GLY A 24 13.47 13.47 12.82
CA GLY A 24 14.59 14.39 13.02
C GLY A 24 14.14 15.84 13.20
N LEU A 25 15.09 16.77 13.21
CA LEU A 25 14.84 18.21 13.43
C LEU A 25 13.89 18.82 12.38
N GLY A 26 13.82 18.24 11.18
CA GLY A 26 12.89 18.65 10.11
C GLY A 26 11.51 18.00 10.17
N GLY A 27 11.17 17.29 11.25
CA GLY A 27 9.91 16.58 11.45
C GLY A 27 9.97 15.07 11.17
N THR A 28 8.80 14.43 11.25
CA THR A 28 8.67 12.97 11.12
C THR A 28 8.22 12.58 9.72
N ARG A 29 8.99 11.73 9.05
CA ARG A 29 8.60 11.10 7.79
C ARG A 29 8.00 9.72 8.06
N TYR A 30 6.97 9.38 7.31
CA TYR A 30 6.24 8.12 7.44
C TYR A 30 6.30 7.33 6.13
N HIS A 31 5.99 6.04 6.22
CA HIS A 31 5.74 5.19 5.07
C HIS A 31 4.56 4.27 5.35
N ALA A 32 3.94 3.76 4.29
CA ALA A 32 2.95 2.70 4.36
C ALA A 32 3.52 1.42 3.74
N ASP A 33 3.41 0.31 4.47
CA ASP A 33 3.61 -1.03 3.93
C ASP A 33 2.26 -1.56 3.46
N LEU A 34 2.21 -2.04 2.22
CA LEU A 34 1.04 -2.62 1.58
C LEU A 34 1.14 -4.13 1.56
N PHE A 35 0.02 -4.77 1.87
CA PHE A 35 -0.11 -6.21 1.91
C PHE A 35 -1.27 -6.65 1.01
N ARG A 36 -1.14 -7.81 0.38
CA ARG A 36 -2.22 -8.48 -0.38
C ARG A 36 -2.40 -9.86 0.19
N GLN A 37 -3.58 -10.17 0.73
CA GLN A 37 -3.90 -11.45 1.38
C GLN A 37 -2.89 -11.87 2.48
N GLY A 38 -2.27 -10.88 3.14
CA GLY A 38 -1.26 -11.10 4.18
C GLY A 38 0.19 -11.05 3.68
N ASP A 39 0.43 -11.14 2.38
CA ASP A 39 1.77 -11.04 1.81
C ASP A 39 2.17 -9.59 1.60
N TRP A 40 3.41 -9.23 1.96
CA TRP A 40 3.95 -7.89 1.71
C TRP A 40 4.18 -7.69 0.21
N VAL A 41 3.68 -6.58 -0.33
CA VAL A 41 3.74 -6.27 -1.77
C VAL A 41 4.65 -5.09 -2.05
N ALA A 42 4.48 -3.99 -1.32
CA ALA A 42 5.18 -2.75 -1.61
C ALA A 42 5.27 -1.83 -0.39
N ARG A 43 6.21 -0.88 -0.45
CA ARG A 43 6.33 0.23 0.48
C ARG A 43 6.18 1.56 -0.23
N ILE A 44 5.30 2.42 0.28
CA ILE A 44 5.10 3.78 -0.20
C ILE A 44 5.59 4.76 0.86
N ALA A 45 6.71 5.43 0.58
CA ALA A 45 7.30 6.41 1.49
C ALA A 45 6.81 7.84 1.22
N MET A 46 6.65 8.63 2.28
CA MET A 46 6.47 10.07 2.17
C MET A 46 7.82 10.76 1.95
N ALA A 47 7.88 11.65 0.95
CA ALA A 47 9.07 12.48 0.72
C ALA A 47 9.20 13.61 1.76
N GLN A 48 8.07 14.14 2.22
CA GLN A 48 8.00 15.24 3.17
C GLN A 48 7.64 14.73 4.56
N ALA A 49 8.07 15.48 5.58
CA ALA A 49 7.62 15.24 6.94
C ALA A 49 6.12 15.55 7.07
N SER A 50 5.47 14.83 7.98
CA SER A 50 4.07 15.04 8.38
C SER A 50 4.04 15.54 9.82
N PRO A 51 3.12 16.45 10.17
CA PRO A 51 3.01 16.97 11.53
C PRO A 51 2.58 15.90 12.54
N ASN A 52 1.87 14.86 12.11
CA ASN A 52 1.46 13.74 12.96
C ASN A 52 1.13 12.49 12.11
N HIS A 53 0.91 11.37 12.82
CA HIS A 53 0.61 10.07 12.22
C HIS A 53 -0.73 10.07 11.48
N ALA A 54 -1.80 10.65 12.04
CA ALA A 54 -3.12 10.71 11.37
C ALA A 54 -3.10 11.47 10.03
N ALA A 55 -2.35 12.58 9.96
CA ALA A 55 -2.16 13.33 8.72
C ALA A 55 -1.37 12.51 7.69
N ALA A 56 -0.36 11.75 8.15
CA ALA A 56 0.41 10.87 7.29
C ALA A 56 -0.44 9.71 6.76
N GLU A 57 -1.26 9.10 7.62
CA GLU A 57 -2.16 8.00 7.28
C GLU A 57 -3.16 8.41 6.20
N ARG A 58 -3.75 9.61 6.29
CA ARG A 58 -4.66 10.12 5.25
C ARG A 58 -3.96 10.22 3.89
N ILE A 59 -2.78 10.85 3.85
CA ILE A 59 -2.00 11.03 2.63
C ILE A 59 -1.55 9.69 2.05
N LEU A 60 -1.07 8.78 2.91
CA LEU A 60 -0.59 7.47 2.49
C LEU A 60 -1.74 6.59 2.02
N SER A 61 -2.92 6.67 2.63
CA SER A 61 -4.11 5.93 2.18
C SER A 61 -4.51 6.34 0.76
N GLU A 62 -4.53 7.64 0.45
CA GLU A 62 -4.81 8.14 -0.90
C GLU A 62 -3.78 7.62 -1.91
N ARG A 63 -2.48 7.73 -1.58
CA ARG A 63 -1.40 7.22 -2.45
C ARG A 63 -1.44 5.70 -2.65
N CYS A 64 -1.78 4.96 -1.60
CA CYS A 64 -1.92 3.51 -1.66
C CYS A 64 -3.05 3.09 -2.60
N ARG A 65 -4.21 3.77 -2.53
CA ARG A 65 -5.33 3.52 -3.44
C ARG A 65 -4.95 3.76 -4.90
N ASP A 66 -4.29 4.87 -5.19
CA ASP A 66 -3.82 5.19 -6.54
C ASP A 66 -2.80 4.17 -7.06
N TRP A 67 -1.89 3.73 -6.19
CA TRP A 67 -0.90 2.71 -6.54
C TRP A 67 -1.56 1.35 -6.82
N ILE A 68 -2.48 0.91 -5.96
CA ILE A 68 -3.22 -0.36 -6.13
C ILE A 68 -3.98 -0.34 -7.47
N ALA A 69 -4.71 0.74 -7.77
CA ALA A 69 -5.49 0.84 -9.00
C ALA A 69 -4.59 0.69 -10.25
N ARG A 70 -3.44 1.37 -10.27
CA ARG A 70 -2.46 1.26 -11.37
C ARG A 70 -1.80 -0.12 -11.43
N HIS A 71 -1.58 -0.76 -10.30
CA HIS A 71 -0.98 -2.09 -10.23
C HIS A 71 -1.93 -3.15 -10.79
N GLU A 72 -3.20 -3.13 -10.40
CA GLU A 72 -4.22 -4.06 -10.89
C GLU A 72 -4.53 -3.86 -12.39
N GLU A 73 -4.48 -2.62 -12.88
CA GLU A 73 -4.60 -2.33 -14.32
C GLU A 73 -3.43 -2.92 -15.14
N ARG A 74 -2.21 -2.88 -14.60
CA ARG A 74 -1.03 -3.49 -15.22
C ARG A 74 -1.10 -5.00 -15.25
N GLU A 75 -1.53 -5.65 -14.17
CA GLU A 75 -1.72 -7.11 -14.16
C GLU A 75 -2.69 -7.54 -15.28
N ARG A 76 -3.77 -6.78 -15.50
CA ARG A 76 -4.76 -7.09 -16.55
C ARG A 76 -4.29 -6.85 -17.99
N THR A 77 -3.30 -5.98 -18.19
CA THR A 77 -2.80 -5.63 -19.53
C THR A 77 -1.59 -6.46 -19.95
N GLY A 78 -0.91 -7.13 -19.01
CA GLY A 78 0.28 -7.95 -19.28
C GLY A 78 0.01 -9.38 -19.77
N ASP A 79 -1.21 -9.91 -19.58
CA ASP A 79 -1.51 -11.34 -19.78
C ASP A 79 -2.08 -11.71 -21.18
N THR A 80 -2.12 -10.75 -22.11
CA THR A 80 -2.65 -11.00 -23.48
C THR A 80 -1.57 -10.80 -24.55
N SER A 81 -0.49 -11.57 -24.48
CA SER A 81 0.43 -11.72 -25.62
C SER A 81 0.81 -13.17 -25.89
N PHE A 82 -0.19 -14.03 -26.01
CA PHE A 82 -0.07 -15.24 -26.83
C PHE A 82 -0.10 -14.84 -28.31
N GLN A 83 1.06 -14.53 -28.90
CA GLN A 83 1.20 -14.62 -30.35
C GLN A 83 1.19 -16.11 -30.71
N ILE A 84 0.05 -16.59 -31.21
CA ILE A 84 0.00 -17.86 -31.94
C ILE A 84 0.78 -17.63 -33.23
N LEU A 85 2.04 -18.08 -33.28
CA LEU A 85 2.73 -18.34 -34.54
C LEU A 85 1.94 -19.44 -35.26
N ARG A 86 1.29 -19.09 -36.38
CA ARG A 86 0.81 -20.06 -37.35
C ARG A 86 1.95 -20.35 -38.32
N ASP A 87 2.30 -21.63 -38.45
CA ASP A 87 3.15 -22.18 -39.52
C ASP A 87 2.54 -21.95 -40.91
#